data_AF-A0A1H1HFN6-F1
#
_entry.id   AF-A0A1H1HFN6-F1
#
_cell.length_a   1.000
_cell.length_b   1.000
_cell.length_c   1.000
_cell.angle_alpha   90.00
_cell.angle_beta   90.00
_cell.angle_gamma   90.00
#
_symmetry.space_group_name_H-M   'P 1'
#
loop_
_entity.id
_entity.type
_entity.pdbx_description
1 polymer ?
#
loop_
_entity_poly.entity_id
_entity_poly.type
_entity_poly.pdbx_seq_one_letter_code
_entity_poly.pdbx_strand_id
1 'polypeptide(L)'
;MRRRHASACLMKPVEQVGLSVLQNMPVNMRLNELALETGMEPLNFDRHGECTLCVEGFEIRLRVCEDRLKMMAYLSEEDEVPQHLMVQMLHENHIAKNRYTFIRVALGFPAVVTCIELDDLDGIALKKFIEEFREIVLCWKPKFAPASLRQCEKKMKREGVTNTAETSLPKLALH
;
A
#
# COMPACT_ATOMS: atom_id res chain seq x y z
N MET A 1 -8.67 56.52 -21.94
CA MET A 1 -8.35 55.15 -22.43
C MET A 1 -7.61 54.39 -21.33
N ARG A 2 -8.21 53.33 -20.78
CA ARG A 2 -7.56 52.12 -20.24
C ARG A 2 -8.67 51.17 -19.79
N ARG A 3 -8.91 50.15 -20.62
CA ARG A 3 -9.93 49.10 -20.43
C ARG A 3 -9.48 48.19 -19.29
N ARG A 4 -10.36 47.96 -18.31
CA ARG A 4 -10.21 46.89 -17.32
C ARG A 4 -10.65 45.59 -18.00
N HIS A 5 -9.72 44.66 -18.21
CA HIS A 5 -10.05 43.29 -18.57
C HIS A 5 -10.42 42.54 -17.31
N ALA A 6 -11.71 42.25 -17.15
CA ALA A 6 -12.18 41.21 -16.25
C ALA A 6 -11.82 39.86 -16.89
N SER A 7 -10.94 39.09 -16.25
CA SER A 7 -10.68 37.71 -16.63
C SER A 7 -11.81 36.85 -16.06
N ALA A 8 -12.71 36.42 -16.93
CA ALA A 8 -13.75 35.47 -16.60
C ALA A 8 -13.11 34.09 -16.39
N CYS A 9 -12.89 33.71 -15.12
CA CYS A 9 -12.57 32.34 -14.76
C CYS A 9 -13.86 31.53 -14.87
N LEU A 10 -14.09 30.99 -16.07
CA LEU A 10 -15.17 30.03 -16.35
C LEU A 10 -14.84 28.73 -15.60
N MET A 11 -15.39 28.60 -14.39
CA MET A 11 -15.57 27.32 -13.73
C MET A 11 -16.45 26.45 -14.65
N LYS A 12 -15.86 25.43 -15.27
CA LYS A 12 -16.65 24.39 -15.93
C LYS A 12 -17.37 23.58 -14.85
N PRO A 13 -18.66 23.25 -15.02
CA PRO A 13 -19.39 22.44 -14.06
C PRO A 13 -18.84 21.01 -14.03
N VAL A 14 -18.75 20.48 -12.81
CA VAL A 14 -18.39 19.10 -12.49
C VAL A 14 -19.57 18.21 -12.88
N GLU A 15 -19.62 17.81 -14.15
CA GLU A 15 -20.55 16.79 -14.65
C GLU A 15 -19.80 15.74 -15.47
N GLN A 16 -18.99 14.91 -14.81
CA GLN A 16 -18.57 13.61 -15.34
C GLN A 16 -18.32 12.62 -14.18
N VAL A 17 -19.39 12.23 -13.48
CA VAL A 17 -19.37 11.05 -12.60
C VAL A 17 -20.55 10.18 -13.01
N GLY A 18 -20.41 9.46 -14.12
CA GLY A 18 -21.51 8.64 -14.64
C GLY A 18 -21.21 7.72 -15.82
N LEU A 19 -19.98 7.70 -16.34
CA LEU A 19 -19.63 6.93 -17.55
C LEU A 19 -18.61 5.78 -17.32
N SER A 20 -18.06 5.63 -16.11
CA SER A 20 -16.95 4.68 -15.85
C SER A 20 -17.39 3.23 -15.54
N VAL A 21 -18.69 2.95 -15.36
CA VAL A 21 -19.16 1.66 -14.83
C VAL A 21 -19.12 0.53 -15.88
N LEU A 22 -19.31 0.85 -17.16
CA LEU A 22 -19.32 -0.14 -18.25
C LEU A 22 -17.96 -0.29 -18.97
N GLN A 23 -17.04 0.66 -18.77
CA GLN A 23 -15.73 0.64 -19.45
C GLN A 23 -14.70 -0.27 -18.77
N ASN A 24 -14.88 -0.61 -17.49
CA ASN A 24 -13.89 -1.33 -16.71
C ASN A 24 -14.05 -2.86 -16.72
N MET A 25 -15.18 -3.41 -17.16
CA MET A 25 -15.37 -4.88 -17.19
C MET A 25 -14.33 -5.62 -18.04
N PRO A 26 -13.97 -5.15 -19.26
CA PRO A 26 -12.92 -5.79 -20.06
C PRO A 26 -11.55 -5.75 -19.37
N VAL A 27 -11.25 -4.66 -18.66
CA VAL A 27 -9.97 -4.48 -17.96
C VAL A 27 -9.87 -5.41 -16.76
N ASN A 28 -10.94 -5.53 -15.96
CA ASN A 28 -10.98 -6.42 -14.81
C ASN A 28 -10.84 -7.90 -15.20
N MET A 29 -11.44 -8.31 -16.33
CA MET A 29 -11.29 -9.67 -16.87
C MET A 29 -9.85 -9.91 -17.32
N ARG A 30 -9.27 -8.98 -18.09
CA ARG A 30 -7.88 -9.08 -18.54
C ARG A 30 -6.89 -9.19 -17.37
N LEU A 31 -7.03 -8.35 -16.34
CA LEU A 31 -6.16 -8.41 -15.15
C LEU A 31 -6.27 -9.76 -14.42
N ASN A 32 -7.46 -10.36 -14.39
CA ASN A 32 -7.65 -11.69 -13.83
C ASN A 32 -6.99 -12.78 -14.68
N GLU A 33 -7.12 -12.71 -16.00
CA GLU A 33 -6.46 -13.64 -16.91
C GLU A 33 -4.94 -13.59 -16.75
N LEU A 34 -4.35 -12.39 -16.76
CA LEU A 34 -2.91 -12.19 -16.54
C LEU A 34 -2.42 -12.72 -15.18
N ALA A 35 -3.23 -12.56 -14.13
CA ALA A 35 -2.92 -13.10 -12.81
C ALA A 35 -2.93 -14.65 -12.83
N LEU A 36 -3.95 -15.26 -13.42
CA LEU A 36 -4.08 -16.72 -13.52
C LEU A 36 -2.96 -17.35 -14.36
N GLU A 37 -2.56 -16.72 -15.46
CA GLU A 37 -1.45 -17.17 -16.32
C GLU A 37 -0.11 -17.30 -15.57
N THR A 38 0.08 -16.50 -14.51
CA THR A 38 1.31 -16.48 -13.71
C THR A 38 1.19 -17.20 -12.37
N GLY A 39 0.09 -17.91 -12.17
CA GLY A 39 -0.20 -18.68 -10.96
C GLY A 39 -0.51 -17.81 -9.74
N MET A 40 -0.92 -16.56 -9.95
CA MET A 40 -1.40 -15.69 -8.87
C MET A 40 -2.85 -16.05 -8.52
N GLU A 41 -3.26 -15.68 -7.31
CA GLU A 41 -4.68 -15.74 -6.95
C GLU A 41 -5.49 -14.76 -7.82
N PRO A 42 -6.76 -15.08 -8.13
CA PRO A 42 -7.64 -14.20 -8.88
C PRO A 42 -7.77 -12.81 -8.23
N LEU A 43 -7.59 -11.76 -9.04
CA LEU A 43 -7.80 -10.37 -8.65
C LEU A 43 -9.30 -10.03 -8.76
N ASN A 44 -10.05 -10.32 -7.70
CA ASN A 44 -11.50 -10.09 -7.66
C ASN A 44 -11.81 -8.58 -7.54
N PHE A 45 -11.85 -7.88 -8.68
CA PHE A 45 -12.26 -6.48 -8.75
C PHE A 45 -13.78 -6.34 -8.65
N ASP A 46 -14.24 -5.39 -7.85
CA ASP A 46 -15.65 -5.05 -7.73
C ASP A 46 -16.14 -4.16 -8.90
N ARG A 47 -17.41 -3.76 -8.84
CA ARG A 47 -18.04 -2.86 -9.82
C ARG A 47 -17.42 -1.46 -9.89
N HIS A 48 -16.63 -1.08 -8.89
CA HIS A 48 -15.91 0.19 -8.83
C HIS A 48 -14.47 0.06 -9.36
N GLY A 49 -14.05 -1.15 -9.76
CA GLY A 49 -12.69 -1.43 -10.19
C GLY A 49 -11.71 -1.48 -9.01
N GLU A 50 -12.20 -1.80 -7.81
CA GLU A 50 -11.39 -1.92 -6.60
C GLU A 50 -11.22 -3.41 -6.22
N CYS A 51 -10.02 -3.79 -5.79
CA CYS A 51 -9.70 -5.13 -5.30
C CYS A 51 -8.82 -5.01 -4.06
N THR A 52 -9.00 -5.89 -3.08
CA THR A 52 -8.14 -5.94 -1.89
C THR A 52 -7.42 -7.28 -1.85
N LEU A 53 -6.10 -7.24 -1.76
CA LEU A 53 -5.27 -8.40 -1.52
C LEU A 53 -4.87 -8.44 -0.05
N CYS A 54 -5.09 -9.59 0.60
CA CYS A 54 -4.62 -9.85 1.96
C CYS A 54 -3.30 -10.61 1.88
N VAL A 55 -2.20 -9.96 2.26
CA VAL A 55 -0.86 -10.56 2.19
C VAL A 55 -0.22 -10.45 3.56
N GLU A 56 0.15 -11.59 4.16
CA GLU A 56 0.93 -11.64 5.42
C GLU A 56 0.37 -10.75 6.54
N GLY A 57 -0.96 -10.68 6.66
CA GLY A 57 -1.63 -9.92 7.71
C GLY A 57 -1.77 -8.42 7.42
N PHE A 58 -1.53 -7.96 6.19
CA PHE A 58 -1.85 -6.59 5.77
C PHE A 58 -2.62 -6.55 4.46
N GLU A 59 -3.36 -5.45 4.28
CA GLU A 59 -4.16 -5.20 3.07
C GLU A 59 -3.38 -4.34 2.07
N ILE A 60 -3.41 -4.78 0.81
CA ILE A 60 -3.02 -4.00 -0.35
C ILE A 60 -4.30 -3.71 -1.14
N ARG A 61 -4.60 -2.43 -1.35
CA ARG A 61 -5.75 -1.97 -2.13
C ARG A 61 -5.31 -1.68 -3.55
N LEU A 62 -5.95 -2.32 -4.51
CA LEU A 62 -5.79 -2.15 -5.94
C LEU A 62 -6.99 -1.34 -6.45
N ARG A 63 -6.74 -0.42 -7.36
CA ARG A 63 -7.79 0.32 -8.06
C ARG A 63 -7.43 0.57 -9.49
N VAL A 64 -8.33 0.21 -10.40
CA VAL A 64 -8.26 0.59 -11.81
C VAL A 64 -8.76 2.02 -11.96
N CYS A 65 -7.91 2.89 -12.50
CA CYS A 65 -8.24 4.28 -12.83
C CYS A 65 -7.83 4.54 -14.27
N GLU A 66 -8.80 4.70 -15.16
CA GLU A 66 -8.55 4.95 -16.58
C GLU A 66 -7.70 3.81 -17.18
N ASP A 67 -6.50 4.12 -17.66
CA ASP A 67 -5.52 3.23 -18.26
C ASP A 67 -4.43 2.77 -17.26
N ARG A 68 -4.65 2.95 -15.95
CA ARG A 68 -3.64 2.64 -14.92
C ARG A 68 -4.20 1.78 -13.80
N LEU A 69 -3.38 0.85 -13.32
CA LEU A 69 -3.58 0.14 -12.06
C LEU A 69 -2.81 0.87 -10.95
N LYS A 70 -3.54 1.30 -9.92
CA LYS A 70 -2.97 1.94 -8.72
C LYS A 70 -2.99 0.95 -7.56
N MET A 71 -1.93 0.97 -6.76
CA MET A 71 -1.84 0.19 -5.52
C MET A 71 -1.58 1.12 -4.34
N MET A 72 -2.17 0.80 -3.20
CA MET A 72 -1.98 1.50 -1.94
C MET A 72 -1.95 0.52 -0.79
N ALA A 73 -1.07 0.75 0.18
CA ALA A 73 -1.08 0.05 1.46
C ALA A 73 -0.85 1.02 2.61
N TYR A 74 -1.62 0.87 3.68
CA TYR A 74 -1.42 1.61 4.91
C TYR A 74 -0.26 1.01 5.72
N LEU A 75 0.63 1.90 6.16
CA LEU A 75 1.83 1.55 6.92
C LEU A 75 1.59 1.58 8.43
N SER A 76 0.56 2.31 8.88
CA SER A 76 0.16 2.44 10.27
C SER A 76 -1.35 2.57 10.37
N GLU A 77 -1.90 2.21 11.53
CA GLU A 77 -3.28 2.54 11.95
C GLU A 77 -3.34 3.87 12.71
N GLU A 78 -2.18 4.50 12.94
CA GLU A 78 -2.05 5.83 13.52
C GLU A 78 -1.76 6.84 12.41
N ASP A 79 -2.36 8.03 12.49
CA ASP A 79 -2.15 9.12 11.53
C ASP A 79 -0.86 9.91 11.79
N GLU A 80 -0.28 9.75 12.99
CA GLU A 80 1.00 10.29 13.36
C GLU A 80 2.15 9.54 12.70
N VAL A 81 3.09 10.31 12.14
CA VAL A 81 4.34 9.78 11.58
C VAL A 81 5.49 10.32 12.41
N PRO A 82 6.25 9.46 13.11
CA PRO A 82 7.46 9.87 13.80
C PRO A 82 8.40 10.67 12.90
N GLN A 83 8.94 11.78 13.40
CA GLN A 83 9.73 12.73 12.60
C GLN A 83 10.90 12.07 11.85
N HIS A 84 11.59 11.13 12.48
CA HIS A 84 12.69 10.39 11.86
C HIS A 84 12.22 9.51 10.67
N LEU A 85 11.01 8.95 10.73
CA LEU A 85 10.43 8.20 9.61
C LEU A 85 9.95 9.11 8.50
N MET A 86 9.38 10.28 8.83
CA MET A 86 9.00 11.28 7.83
C MET A 86 10.20 11.68 6.97
N VAL A 87 11.36 11.93 7.59
CA VAL A 87 12.60 12.23 6.86
C VAL A 87 13.02 11.06 5.97
N GLN A 88 12.95 9.82 6.47
CA GLN A 88 13.25 8.64 5.66
C GLN A 88 12.29 8.48 4.47
N MET A 89 10.98 8.68 4.67
CA MET A 89 9.97 8.61 3.61
C MET A 89 10.24 9.64 2.51
N LEU A 90 10.54 10.89 2.89
CA LEU A 90 10.86 11.95 1.93
C LEU A 90 12.16 11.66 1.17
N HIS A 91 13.17 11.12 1.85
CA HIS A 91 14.40 10.69 1.21
C HIS A 91 14.17 9.55 0.22
N GLU A 92 13.38 8.55 0.62
CA GLU A 92 13.08 7.41 -0.24
C GLU A 92 12.27 7.83 -1.46
N ASN A 93 11.32 8.76 -1.30
CA ASN A 93 10.58 9.35 -2.42
C ASN A 93 11.49 10.02 -3.45
N HIS A 94 12.56 10.67 -2.99
CA HIS A 94 13.55 11.28 -3.86
C HIS A 94 14.35 10.23 -4.65
N ILE A 95 14.64 9.07 -4.05
CA ILE A 95 15.43 7.99 -4.64
C ILE A 95 14.59 7.09 -5.56
N ALA A 96 13.32 6.85 -5.23
CA ALA A 96 12.48 5.85 -5.85
C ALA A 96 12.12 6.14 -7.33
N LYS A 97 12.43 7.34 -7.85
CA LYS A 97 12.26 7.72 -9.28
C LYS A 97 10.91 7.26 -9.88
N ASN A 98 9.82 7.52 -9.18
CA ASN A 98 8.43 7.17 -9.58
C ASN A 98 8.04 5.69 -9.49
N ARG A 99 8.88 4.79 -8.93
CA ARG A 99 8.47 3.39 -8.69
C ARG A 99 7.40 3.25 -7.62
N TYR A 100 7.47 4.08 -6.60
CA TYR A 100 6.47 4.19 -5.54
C TYR A 100 6.63 5.55 -4.87
N THR A 101 5.67 5.91 -4.04
CA THR A 101 5.70 7.16 -3.27
C THR A 101 5.07 6.92 -1.92
N PHE A 102 5.81 7.25 -0.88
CA PHE A 102 5.29 7.41 0.46
C PHE A 102 4.49 8.70 0.53
N ILE A 103 3.25 8.58 0.95
CA ILE A 103 2.38 9.73 1.19
C ILE A 103 1.94 9.70 2.64
N ARG A 104 1.96 10.86 3.26
CA ARG A 104 0.95 11.16 4.26
C ARG A 104 -0.26 11.58 3.45
N VAL A 105 -1.25 10.70 3.31
CA VAL A 105 -2.51 11.09 2.67
C VAL A 105 -2.95 12.35 3.42
N ALA A 106 -3.23 13.45 2.72
CA ALA A 106 -3.34 14.79 3.33
C ALA A 106 -4.38 14.91 4.46
N LEU A 107 -5.11 13.85 4.82
CA LEU A 107 -6.14 13.72 5.85
C LEU A 107 -6.19 12.32 6.53
N GLY A 108 -5.10 11.55 6.61
CA GLY A 108 -5.18 10.22 7.23
C GLY A 108 -3.86 9.48 7.43
N PHE A 109 -3.96 8.15 7.49
CA PHE A 109 -2.88 7.22 7.80
C PHE A 109 -1.71 7.28 6.80
N PRO A 110 -0.46 7.08 7.25
CA PRO A 110 0.69 6.98 6.36
C PRO A 110 0.52 5.78 5.42
N ALA A 111 0.78 6.00 4.14
CA ALA A 111 0.62 4.99 3.11
C ALA A 111 1.79 5.02 2.13
N VAL A 112 1.97 3.91 1.43
CA VAL A 112 2.76 3.83 0.22
C VAL A 112 1.83 3.61 -0.96
N VAL A 113 2.09 4.29 -2.06
CA VAL A 113 1.34 4.17 -3.31
C VAL A 113 2.26 3.88 -4.48
N THR A 114 1.76 3.17 -5.47
CA THR A 114 2.41 2.99 -6.77
C THR A 114 1.38 2.90 -7.87
N CYS A 115 1.81 3.05 -9.12
CA CYS A 115 0.96 2.91 -10.29
C CYS A 115 1.72 2.30 -11.47
N ILE A 116 1.03 1.51 -12.26
CA ILE A 116 1.52 0.97 -13.53
C ILE A 116 0.48 1.21 -14.63
N GLU A 117 0.95 1.41 -15.85
CA GLU A 117 0.10 1.49 -17.04
C GLU A 117 -0.41 0.10 -17.44
N LEU A 118 -1.64 0.05 -17.94
CA LEU A 118 -2.29 -1.18 -18.36
C LEU A 118 -2.03 -1.52 -19.83
N ASP A 119 -1.62 -0.52 -20.61
CA ASP A 119 -1.23 -0.70 -22.00
C ASP A 119 -0.04 -1.66 -22.09
N ASP A 120 -0.18 -2.69 -22.92
CA ASP A 120 0.80 -3.77 -23.10
C ASP A 120 1.26 -4.48 -21.81
N LEU A 121 0.51 -4.35 -20.71
CA LEU A 121 0.80 -5.07 -19.48
C LEU A 121 0.63 -6.58 -19.70
N ASP A 122 1.69 -7.33 -19.39
CA ASP A 122 1.69 -8.79 -19.35
C ASP A 122 1.64 -9.32 -17.90
N GLY A 123 1.39 -10.62 -17.75
CA GLY A 123 1.23 -11.24 -16.44
C GLY A 123 2.53 -11.25 -15.62
N ILE A 124 3.69 -11.35 -16.25
CA ILE A 124 4.99 -11.38 -15.55
C ILE A 124 5.27 -10.01 -14.95
N ALA A 125 5.02 -8.95 -15.71
CA ALA A 125 5.15 -7.56 -15.27
C ALA A 125 4.15 -7.26 -14.14
N LEU A 126 2.89 -7.68 -14.26
CA LEU A 126 1.88 -7.54 -13.21
C LEU A 126 2.32 -8.23 -11.92
N LYS A 127 2.80 -9.48 -12.01
CA LYS A 127 3.27 -10.24 -10.86
C LYS A 127 4.45 -9.57 -10.16
N LYS A 128 5.48 -9.20 -10.92
CA LYS A 128 6.65 -8.49 -10.39
C LYS A 128 6.27 -7.17 -9.74
N PHE A 129 5.36 -6.42 -10.36
CA PHE A 129 4.87 -5.16 -9.83
C PHE A 129 4.20 -5.34 -8.45
N ILE A 130 3.36 -6.37 -8.30
CA ILE A 130 2.71 -6.68 -7.01
C ILE A 130 3.72 -7.18 -5.97
N GLU A 131 4.66 -8.04 -6.36
CA GLU A 131 5.71 -8.59 -5.50
C GLU A 131 6.66 -7.49 -4.99
N GLU A 132 7.15 -6.61 -5.87
CA GLU A 132 8.00 -5.47 -5.50
C GLU A 132 7.27 -4.54 -4.53
N PHE A 133 5.99 -4.26 -4.77
CA PHE A 133 5.20 -3.44 -3.87
C PHE A 133 5.03 -4.09 -2.50
N ARG A 134 4.75 -5.40 -2.44
CA ARG A 134 4.66 -6.17 -1.21
C ARG A 134 5.95 -6.07 -0.39
N GLU A 135 7.10 -6.25 -1.01
CA GLU A 135 8.40 -6.15 -0.34
C GLU A 135 8.62 -4.78 0.31
N ILE A 136 8.21 -3.71 -0.39
CA ILE A 136 8.27 -2.36 0.15
C ILE A 136 7.37 -2.23 1.39
N VAL A 137 6.12 -2.72 1.34
CA VAL A 137 5.21 -2.68 2.49
C VAL A 137 5.78 -3.45 3.67
N LEU A 138 6.29 -4.67 3.44
CA LEU A 138 6.92 -5.51 4.47
C LEU A 138 8.13 -4.85 5.13
N CYS A 139 8.95 -4.15 4.34
CA CYS A 139 10.11 -3.44 4.86
C CYS A 139 9.71 -2.24 5.74
N TRP A 140 8.61 -1.56 5.40
CA TRP A 140 8.23 -0.30 6.02
C TRP A 140 7.22 -0.43 7.15
N LYS A 141 6.23 -1.33 7.06
CA LYS A 141 5.18 -1.48 8.09
C LYS A 141 5.74 -1.71 9.51
N PRO A 142 6.76 -2.56 9.75
CA PRO A 142 7.35 -2.73 11.08
C PRO A 142 8.03 -1.47 11.62
N LYS A 143 8.47 -0.55 10.73
CA LYS A 143 9.03 0.73 11.13
C LYS A 143 7.99 1.69 11.69
N PHE A 144 6.70 1.37 11.67
CA PHE A 144 5.63 2.12 12.34
C PHE A 144 5.15 1.47 13.64
N ALA A 145 5.54 0.21 13.93
CA ALA A 145 5.15 -0.46 15.16
C ALA A 145 5.71 0.28 16.41
N PRO A 146 4.95 0.40 17.51
CA PRO A 146 5.42 0.97 18.77
C PRO A 146 6.78 0.43 19.22
N ALA A 147 7.61 1.28 19.84
CA ALA A 147 8.96 0.89 20.28
C ALA A 147 8.96 -0.29 21.27
N SER A 148 7.88 -0.46 22.04
CA SER A 148 7.67 -1.59 22.96
C SER A 148 7.61 -2.95 22.24
N LEU A 149 7.01 -3.01 21.05
CA LEU A 149 6.96 -4.22 20.22
C LEU A 149 8.31 -4.52 19.57
N ARG A 150 9.03 -3.49 19.12
CA ARG A 150 10.37 -3.65 18.51
C ARG A 150 11.43 -4.14 19.51
N GLN A 151 11.28 -3.81 20.80
CA GLN A 151 12.16 -4.31 21.86
C GLN A 151 11.93 -5.80 22.15
N CYS A 152 10.68 -6.27 22.13
CA CYS A 152 10.36 -7.70 22.29
C CYS A 152 10.94 -8.53 21.13
N GLU A 153 10.79 -8.09 19.88
CA GLU A 153 11.35 -8.79 18.73
C GLU A 153 12.89 -8.81 18.71
N LYS A 154 13.54 -7.71 19.12
CA LYS A 154 15.01 -7.65 19.24
C LYS A 154 15.54 -8.52 20.37
N LYS A 155 14.80 -8.69 21.47
CA LYS A 155 15.16 -9.64 22.54
C LYS A 155 14.98 -11.09 22.08
N MET A 156 13.84 -11.43 21.46
CA MET A 156 13.59 -12.79 20.95
C MET A 156 14.61 -13.24 19.90
N LYS A 157 15.04 -12.35 18.99
CA LYS A 157 16.08 -12.67 17.98
C LYS A 157 17.49 -12.78 18.56
N ARG A 158 17.78 -12.12 19.69
CA ARG A 158 19.07 -12.24 20.39
C ARG A 158 19.13 -13.44 21.33
N GLU A 159 17.99 -13.87 21.85
CA GLU A 159 17.93 -14.92 22.86
C GLU A 159 17.77 -16.32 22.29
N GLY A 160 17.72 -16.50 20.96
CA GLY A 160 17.78 -17.82 20.32
C GLY A 160 16.92 -18.85 21.05
N VAL A 161 15.66 -18.51 21.34
CA VAL A 161 14.83 -19.30 22.25
C VAL A 161 14.43 -20.59 21.55
N THR A 162 15.29 -21.59 21.64
CA THR A 162 14.92 -23.00 21.60
C THR A 162 13.96 -23.22 22.76
N ASN A 163 12.69 -23.45 22.48
CA ASN A 163 11.72 -23.98 23.43
C ASN A 163 12.13 -25.41 23.80
N THR A 164 13.13 -25.58 24.67
CA THR A 164 13.24 -26.77 25.48
C THR A 164 12.37 -26.55 26.71
N ALA A 165 11.23 -27.25 26.72
CA ALA A 165 10.37 -27.35 27.88
C ALA A 165 11.16 -27.96 29.05
N GLU A 166 11.61 -27.12 29.98
CA GLU A 166 12.01 -27.57 31.31
C GLU A 166 11.20 -26.80 32.36
N THR A 167 10.27 -27.56 32.93
CA THR A 167 9.60 -27.40 34.22
C THR A 167 10.31 -26.44 35.19
N SER A 168 9.69 -25.28 35.42
CA SER A 168 9.94 -24.46 36.60
C SER A 168 8.78 -24.63 37.58
N LEU A 169 9.03 -25.38 38.66
CA LEU A 169 8.16 -25.36 39.84
C LEU A 169 8.36 -24.03 40.59
N PRO A 170 7.29 -23.38 41.07
CA PRO A 170 7.42 -22.17 41.88
C PRO A 170 7.74 -22.55 43.34
N LYS A 171 8.79 -21.93 43.90
CA LYS A 171 9.02 -21.93 45.36
C LYS A 171 8.17 -20.84 46.01
N LEU A 172 7.03 -21.23 46.56
CA LEU A 172 6.36 -20.64 47.71
C LEU A 172 6.55 -21.70 48.84
N ALA A 173 6.82 -21.42 50.13
CA ALA A 173 6.58 -20.25 50.95
C ALA A 173 7.43 -20.33 52.24
N LEU A 174 7.69 -19.16 52.86
CA LEU A 174 7.54 -18.82 54.29
C LEU A 174 7.71 -19.94 55.35
N HIS A 175 8.82 -19.90 56.11
CA HIS A 175 8.92 -19.64 57.57
C HIS A 175 10.33 -19.95 58.07
#